data_AF-A0A532ENY3-F1
#
_entry.id   AF-A0A532ENY3-F1
#
_cell.length_a   1.000
_cell.length_b   1.000
_cell.length_c   1.000
_cell.angle_alpha   90.00
_cell.angle_beta   90.00
_cell.angle_gamma   90.00
#
_symmetry.space_group_name_H-M   'P 1'
#
loop_
_entity.id
_entity.type
_entity.pdbx_description
1 polymer ?
#
loop_
_entity_poly.entity_id
_entity_poly.type
_entity_poly.pdbx_seq_one_letter_code
_entity_poly.pdbx_strand_id
1 'polypeptide(L)'
;MLATTTDATPATSPFSAFNFALFCAIVAANTIGLPLYGYYYGFSLFDWGLFFAMYIVTGMGITVGYHRLISHQSFECPNWVKACILVAGGWALQNSALKWGSDHIRHHAKTDEEEDPYNASKGFWHSHCGGKRGHG
;
A
#
# COMPACT_ATOMS: atom_id res chain seq x y z
N MET A 1 -12.86 31.01 27.49
CA MET A 1 -11.98 30.76 26.33
C MET A 1 -12.64 29.65 25.53
N LEU A 2 -13.47 30.02 24.53
CA LEU A 2 -14.20 29.04 23.72
C LEU A 2 -13.20 28.29 22.83
N ALA A 3 -13.17 26.96 22.95
CA ALA A 3 -12.48 26.11 22.00
C ALA A 3 -13.17 26.28 20.64
N THR A 4 -12.49 26.94 19.71
CA THR A 4 -12.88 26.98 18.32
C THR A 4 -12.77 25.54 17.81
N THR A 5 -13.91 24.87 17.64
CA THR A 5 -13.97 23.62 16.89
C THR A 5 -13.67 23.99 15.44
N THR A 6 -12.41 23.86 15.05
CA THR A 6 -12.06 23.85 13.63
C THR A 6 -12.78 22.64 13.04
N ASP A 7 -13.86 22.89 12.33
CA ASP A 7 -14.56 21.86 11.55
C ASP A 7 -13.51 21.21 10.64
N ALA A 8 -13.11 19.99 10.99
CA ALA A 8 -12.19 19.21 10.19
C ALA A 8 -12.87 18.96 8.85
N THR A 9 -12.28 19.49 7.78
CA THR A 9 -12.71 19.22 6.40
C THR A 9 -12.77 17.70 6.23
N PRO A 10 -13.89 17.12 5.73
CA PRO A 10 -13.99 15.68 5.56
C PRO A 10 -12.87 15.23 4.63
N ALA A 11 -11.99 14.38 5.15
CA ALA A 11 -10.81 13.95 4.44
C ALA A 11 -11.20 12.92 3.37
N THR A 12 -11.78 13.39 2.27
CA THR A 12 -11.92 12.56 1.08
C THR A 12 -10.50 12.27 0.60
N SER A 13 -10.08 11.01 0.68
CA SER A 13 -8.93 10.54 -0.11
C SER A 13 -9.47 10.36 -1.53
N PRO A 14 -9.25 11.31 -2.47
CA PRO A 14 -9.74 11.10 -3.82
C PRO A 14 -9.01 9.87 -4.36
N PHE A 15 -9.78 8.93 -4.88
CA PHE A 15 -9.28 7.87 -5.72
C PHE A 15 -8.26 8.44 -6.72
N SER A 16 -7.01 7.98 -6.63
CA SER A 16 -5.96 8.40 -7.53
C SER A 16 -6.03 7.56 -8.80
N ALA A 17 -6.64 8.12 -9.85
CA ALA A 17 -6.72 7.47 -11.15
C ALA A 17 -5.35 7.11 -11.70
N PHE A 18 -4.31 7.91 -11.40
CA PHE A 18 -2.93 7.61 -11.75
C PHE A 18 -2.42 6.34 -11.06
N ASN A 19 -2.59 6.21 -9.74
CA ASN A 19 -2.13 5.02 -9.01
C ASN A 19 -2.89 3.77 -9.45
N PHE A 20 -4.20 3.90 -9.69
CA PHE A 20 -5.02 2.81 -10.20
C PHE A 20 -4.59 2.39 -11.61
N ALA A 21 -4.37 3.35 -12.51
CA ALA A 21 -3.87 3.07 -13.85
C ALA A 21 -2.48 2.43 -13.82
N LEU A 22 -1.58 2.92 -12.96
CA LEU A 22 -0.24 2.35 -12.76
C LEU A 22 -0.33 0.91 -12.26
N PHE A 23 -1.19 0.64 -11.26
CA PHE A 23 -1.45 -0.72 -10.77
C PHE A 23 -1.94 -1.64 -11.89
N CYS A 24 -2.99 -1.24 -12.63
CA CYS A 24 -3.52 -2.02 -13.75
C CYS A 24 -2.47 -2.27 -14.84
N ALA A 25 -1.66 -1.26 -15.18
CA ALA A 25 -0.61 -1.39 -16.17
C ALA A 25 0.48 -2.38 -15.75
N ILE A 26 0.94 -2.31 -14.49
CA ILE A 26 1.94 -3.24 -13.95
C ILE A 26 1.40 -4.66 -13.92
N VAL A 27 0.16 -4.86 -13.46
CA VAL A 27 -0.47 -6.19 -13.41
C VAL A 27 -0.62 -6.76 -14.82
N ALA A 28 -1.13 -5.98 -15.78
CA ALA A 28 -1.28 -6.42 -17.17
C ALA A 28 0.07 -6.78 -17.80
N ALA A 29 1.08 -5.92 -17.62
CA ALA A 29 2.43 -6.14 -18.14
C ALA A 29 3.06 -7.42 -17.59
N ASN A 30 2.95 -7.69 -16.28
CA ASN A 30 3.51 -8.90 -15.68
C ASN A 30 2.72 -10.17 -16.06
N THR A 31 1.38 -10.07 -16.14
CA THR A 31 0.51 -11.21 -16.49
C THR A 31 0.77 -11.73 -17.91
N ILE A 32 1.19 -10.86 -18.82
CA ILE A 32 1.52 -11.23 -20.21
C ILE A 32 3.03 -11.48 -20.35
N GLY A 33 3.85 -10.60 -19.79
CA GLY A 33 5.30 -10.61 -19.95
C GLY A 33 5.98 -11.83 -19.32
N LEU A 34 5.59 -12.21 -18.09
CA LEU A 34 6.23 -13.34 -17.40
C LEU A 34 5.95 -14.69 -18.08
N PRO A 35 4.71 -15.02 -18.50
CA PRO A 35 4.47 -16.25 -19.26
C PRO A 35 5.17 -16.29 -20.60
N LEU A 36 5.20 -15.17 -21.34
CA LEU A 36 5.94 -15.10 -22.61
C LEU A 36 7.44 -15.31 -22.38
N TYR A 37 8.02 -14.65 -21.38
CA TYR A 37 9.42 -14.86 -21.02
C TYR A 37 9.69 -16.32 -20.64
N GLY A 38 8.85 -16.91 -19.79
CA GLY A 38 8.95 -18.31 -19.41
C GLY A 38 8.81 -19.28 -20.58
N TYR A 39 7.96 -18.97 -21.56
CA TYR A 39 7.77 -19.80 -22.76
C TYR A 39 8.98 -19.76 -23.70
N TYR A 40 9.57 -18.57 -23.91
CA TYR A 40 10.68 -18.41 -24.86
C TYR A 40 12.07 -18.67 -24.27
N TYR A 41 12.28 -18.33 -22.99
CA TYR A 41 13.60 -18.36 -22.34
C TYR A 41 13.67 -19.29 -21.13
N GLY A 42 12.53 -19.61 -20.50
CA GLY A 42 12.48 -20.36 -19.25
C GLY A 42 12.89 -19.53 -18.03
N PHE A 43 12.86 -20.14 -16.84
CA PHE A 43 13.30 -19.51 -15.59
C PHE A 43 14.46 -20.29 -14.97
N SER A 44 15.53 -19.58 -14.64
CA SER A 44 16.67 -20.11 -13.91
C SER A 44 16.42 -20.14 -12.40
N LEU A 45 17.24 -20.88 -11.65
CA LEU A 45 17.21 -20.85 -10.17
C LEU A 45 17.50 -19.44 -9.62
N PHE A 46 18.30 -18.64 -10.34
CA PHE A 46 18.58 -17.27 -9.95
C PHE A 46 17.32 -16.39 -10.02
N ASP A 47 16.48 -16.56 -11.04
CA ASP A 47 15.23 -15.80 -11.19
C ASP A 47 14.27 -16.08 -10.04
N TRP A 48 14.11 -17.37 -9.70
CA TRP A 48 13.31 -17.78 -8.55
C TRP A 48 13.88 -17.27 -7.23
N GLY A 49 15.20 -17.36 -7.05
CA GLY A 49 15.88 -16.84 -5.85
C GLY A 49 15.67 -15.33 -5.69
N LEU A 50 15.81 -14.57 -6.78
CA LEU A 50 15.58 -13.14 -6.79
C LEU A 50 14.11 -12.79 -6.51
N PHE A 51 13.17 -13.53 -7.09
CA PHE A 51 11.74 -13.38 -6.83
C PHE A 51 11.43 -13.51 -5.34
N PHE A 52 11.85 -14.60 -4.70
CA PHE A 52 11.58 -14.81 -3.28
C PHE A 52 12.31 -13.78 -2.40
N ALA A 53 13.55 -13.44 -2.71
CA ALA A 53 14.29 -12.43 -1.98
C ALA A 53 13.58 -11.07 -2.03
N MET A 54 13.16 -10.62 -3.21
CA MET A 54 12.45 -9.35 -3.37
C MET A 54 11.05 -9.38 -2.76
N TYR A 55 10.32 -10.49 -2.88
CA TYR A 55 9.03 -10.67 -2.23
C TYR A 55 9.13 -10.46 -0.71
N ILE A 56 10.13 -11.08 -0.07
CA ILE A 56 10.36 -10.94 1.36
C ILE A 56 10.81 -9.52 1.70
N VAL A 57 11.79 -8.97 1.00
CA VAL A 57 12.33 -7.62 1.27
C VAL A 57 11.24 -6.55 1.18
N THR A 58 10.44 -6.57 0.12
CA THR A 58 9.35 -5.60 -0.07
C THR A 58 8.20 -5.81 0.92
N GLY A 59 7.82 -7.06 1.19
CA GLY A 59 6.80 -7.40 2.19
C GLY A 59 7.19 -6.99 3.61
N MET A 60 8.46 -7.16 3.97
CA MET A 60 9.02 -6.68 5.24
C MET A 60 9.11 -5.15 5.27
N GLY A 61 9.40 -4.50 4.15
CA GLY A 61 9.33 -3.04 4.02
C GLY A 61 7.95 -2.48 4.37
N ILE A 62 6.88 -3.13 3.91
CA ILE A 62 5.50 -2.75 4.28
C ILE A 62 5.20 -3.11 5.74
N THR A 63 5.48 -4.35 6.16
CA THR A 63 5.04 -4.86 7.46
C THR A 63 5.84 -4.28 8.63
N VAL A 64 7.17 -4.17 8.50
CA VAL A 64 8.05 -3.62 9.54
C VAL A 64 8.19 -2.12 9.37
N GLY A 65 8.34 -1.64 8.13
CA GLY A 65 8.50 -0.22 7.84
C GLY A 65 7.20 0.56 7.92
N TYR A 66 6.35 0.41 6.92
CA TYR A 66 5.18 1.28 6.80
C TYR A 66 4.20 1.04 7.96
N HIS A 67 3.93 -0.23 8.28
CA HIS A 67 2.95 -0.61 9.30
C HIS A 67 3.46 -0.39 10.73
N ARG A 68 4.54 -1.05 11.15
CA ARG A 68 4.99 -0.98 12.55
C ARG A 68 5.77 0.28 12.89
N LEU A 69 6.69 0.69 12.01
CA LEU A 69 7.58 1.84 12.28
C LEU A 69 6.88 3.19 12.02
N ILE A 70 6.15 3.33 10.90
CA ILE A 70 5.52 4.60 10.54
C ILE A 70 4.12 4.76 11.14
N SER A 71 3.23 3.78 10.97
CA SER A 71 1.84 3.93 11.43
C SER A 71 1.68 3.74 12.93
N HIS A 72 2.31 2.72 13.50
CA HIS A 72 2.14 2.36 14.92
C HIS A 72 3.30 2.79 15.83
N GLN A 73 4.38 3.33 15.25
CA GLN A 73 5.58 3.76 15.98
C GLN A 73 6.04 2.76 17.05
N SER A 74 5.95 1.44 16.77
CA SER A 74 6.11 0.39 17.77
C SER A 74 7.55 0.20 18.26
N PHE A 75 8.53 0.79 17.56
CA PHE A 75 9.94 0.76 17.93
C PHE A 75 10.69 1.93 17.29
N GLU A 76 11.87 2.23 17.82
CA GLU A 76 12.82 3.17 17.24
C GLU A 76 14.04 2.44 16.68
N CYS A 77 14.64 3.01 15.64
CA CYS A 77 15.87 2.48 15.04
C CYS A 77 16.74 3.62 14.49
N PRO A 78 18.05 3.38 14.27
CA PRO A 78 18.94 4.38 13.68
C PRO A 78 18.45 4.84 12.30
N ASN A 79 18.72 6.11 11.95
CA ASN A 79 18.21 6.74 10.73
C ASN A 79 18.57 5.97 9.44
N TRP A 80 19.75 5.35 9.38
CA TRP A 80 20.15 4.56 8.22
C TRP A 80 19.31 3.28 8.08
N VAL A 81 18.99 2.60 9.18
CA VAL A 81 18.10 1.43 9.19
C VAL A 81 16.70 1.83 8.75
N LYS A 82 16.19 2.93 9.31
CA LYS A 82 14.90 3.51 8.92
C LYS A 82 14.86 3.79 7.42
N ALA A 83 15.89 4.44 6.86
CA ALA A 83 15.97 4.72 5.43
C ALA A 83 15.95 3.43 4.60
N CYS A 84 16.75 2.41 4.95
CA CYS A 84 16.77 1.14 4.23
C CYS A 84 15.41 0.44 4.23
N ILE A 85 14.74 0.38 5.38
CA ILE A 85 13.42 -0.25 5.50
C ILE A 85 12.36 0.51 4.70
N LEU A 86 12.39 1.85 4.72
CA LEU A 86 11.44 2.66 3.97
C LEU A 86 11.66 2.57 2.45
N VAL A 87 12.91 2.48 2.00
CA VAL A 87 13.23 2.21 0.58
C VAL A 87 12.72 0.84 0.15
N ALA A 88 12.94 -0.20 0.98
CA ALA A 88 12.41 -1.53 0.73
C ALA A 88 10.87 -1.53 0.65
N GLY A 89 10.18 -0.75 1.49
CA GLY A 89 8.73 -0.56 1.41
C GLY A 89 8.29 0.19 0.14
N GLY A 90 9.09 1.14 -0.31
CA GLY A 90 8.83 1.88 -1.56
C GLY A 90 8.81 0.98 -2.81
N TRP A 91 9.62 -0.07 -2.84
CA TRP A 91 9.60 -1.07 -3.92
C TRP A 91 8.30 -1.89 -4.00
N ALA A 92 7.48 -1.90 -2.95
CA ALA A 92 6.17 -2.53 -2.98
C ALA A 92 5.12 -1.71 -3.75
N LEU A 93 5.43 -0.45 -4.10
CA LEU A 93 4.58 0.44 -4.90
C LEU A 93 3.19 0.73 -4.30
N GLN A 94 3.07 0.70 -2.96
CA GLN A 94 1.81 0.96 -2.24
C GLN A 94 1.68 2.42 -1.76
N ASN A 95 1.92 3.40 -2.64
CA ASN A 95 2.08 4.82 -2.29
C ASN A 95 3.28 5.12 -1.36
N SER A 96 3.46 6.40 -1.03
CA SER A 96 4.49 6.84 -0.10
C SER A 96 4.19 6.37 1.33
N ALA A 97 5.24 6.18 2.14
CA ALA A 97 5.13 5.81 3.54
C ALA A 97 4.19 6.73 4.34
N LEU A 98 4.20 8.03 4.05
CA LEU A 98 3.34 9.01 4.71
C LEU A 98 1.86 8.81 4.36
N LYS A 99 1.55 8.60 3.07
CA LYS A 99 0.16 8.37 2.63
C LYS A 99 -0.36 7.04 3.17
N TRP A 100 0.42 5.96 3.00
CA TRP A 100 0.09 4.65 3.53
C TRP A 100 -0.14 4.71 5.04
N GLY A 101 0.78 5.35 5.77
CA GLY A 101 0.67 5.49 7.22
C GLY A 101 -0.56 6.28 7.66
N SER A 102 -0.84 7.41 7.01
CA SER A 102 -2.03 8.21 7.30
C SER A 102 -3.32 7.44 7.04
N ASP A 103 -3.40 6.66 5.95
CA ASP A 103 -4.60 5.88 5.63
C ASP A 103 -4.78 4.72 6.60
N HIS A 104 -3.69 4.05 6.99
CA HIS A 104 -3.69 2.97 7.96
C HIS A 104 -4.14 3.43 9.36
N ILE A 105 -3.67 4.60 9.80
CA ILE A 105 -4.10 5.19 11.08
C ILE A 105 -5.60 5.51 11.04
N ARG A 106 -6.11 6.07 9.93
CA ARG A 106 -7.54 6.35 9.77
C ARG A 106 -8.36 5.07 9.76
N HIS A 107 -7.92 4.04 9.04
CA HIS A 107 -8.56 2.75 9.01
C HIS A 107 -8.72 2.15 10.41
N HIS A 108 -7.69 2.18 11.25
CA HIS A 108 -7.80 1.71 12.64
C HIS A 108 -8.67 2.61 13.52
N ALA A 109 -8.62 3.93 13.33
CA ALA A 109 -9.38 4.87 14.15
C ALA A 109 -10.89 4.88 13.82
N LYS A 110 -11.24 4.45 12.60
CA LYS A 110 -12.57 4.58 12.01
C LYS A 110 -13.05 3.30 11.34
N THR A 111 -12.57 2.15 11.79
CA THR A 111 -12.81 0.85 11.13
C THR A 111 -14.29 0.65 10.81
N ASP A 112 -14.58 0.38 9.54
CA ASP A 112 -15.92 0.17 9.00
C ASP A 112 -16.91 1.36 9.11
N GLU A 113 -16.45 2.54 9.53
CA GLU A 113 -17.18 3.81 9.43
C GLU A 113 -17.03 4.43 8.03
N GLU A 114 -17.83 5.45 7.70
CA GLU A 114 -17.84 6.07 6.36
C GLU A 114 -16.48 6.68 5.99
N GLU A 115 -15.73 7.14 6.99
CA GLU A 115 -14.41 7.75 6.90
C GLU A 115 -13.26 6.73 6.73
N ASP A 116 -13.53 5.42 6.88
CA ASP A 116 -12.55 4.38 6.63
C ASP A 116 -12.22 4.29 5.13
N PRO A 117 -10.96 4.55 4.71
CA PRO A 117 -10.57 4.42 3.32
C PRO A 117 -10.69 2.99 2.76
N TYR A 118 -10.79 1.98 3.63
CA TYR A 118 -10.86 0.56 3.27
C TYR A 118 -12.11 -0.14 3.82
N ASN A 119 -13.17 0.62 4.10
CA ASN A 119 -14.42 0.11 4.69
C ASN A 119 -14.90 -1.19 4.00
N ALA A 120 -14.93 -2.30 4.74
CA ALA A 120 -15.30 -3.61 4.19
C ALA A 120 -16.79 -3.70 3.83
N SER A 121 -17.65 -2.94 4.53
CA SER A 121 -19.09 -2.88 4.28
C SER A 121 -19.44 -2.26 2.93
N LYS A 122 -18.51 -1.51 2.31
CA LYS A 122 -18.68 -0.96 0.95
C LYS A 122 -18.37 -1.97 -0.16
N GLY A 123 -18.03 -3.21 0.20
CA GLY A 123 -17.83 -4.34 -0.71
C GLY A 123 -16.36 -4.60 -1.09
N PHE A 124 -16.12 -5.79 -1.64
CA PHE A 124 -14.78 -6.33 -1.92
C PHE A 124 -13.86 -5.39 -2.71
N TRP A 125 -14.36 -4.81 -3.80
CA TRP A 125 -13.51 -3.96 -4.66
C TRP A 125 -13.15 -2.62 -4.01
N HIS A 126 -13.98 -2.12 -3.09
CA HIS A 126 -13.68 -0.91 -2.35
C HIS A 126 -12.55 -1.15 -1.34
N SER A 127 -12.70 -2.18 -0.49
CA SER A 127 -11.71 -2.52 0.53
C SER A 127 -10.39 -3.04 -0.05
N HIS A 128 -10.42 -3.70 -1.22
CA HIS A 128 -9.23 -4.30 -1.82
C HIS A 128 -8.44 -3.35 -2.76
N CYS A 129 -9.13 -2.52 -3.55
CA CYS A 129 -8.50 -1.71 -4.60
C CYS A 129 -8.77 -0.20 -4.49
N GLY A 130 -9.44 0.27 -3.44
CA GLY A 130 -9.73 1.70 -3.23
C GLY A 130 -10.74 2.30 -4.21
N GLY A 131 -11.62 1.48 -4.79
CA GLY A 131 -12.54 1.88 -5.87
C GLY A 131 -13.70 2.81 -5.45
N LYS A 132 -14.25 3.56 -6.42
CA LYS A 132 -15.49 4.34 -6.24
C LYS A 132 -16.68 3.42 -5.97
N ARG A 133 -17.54 3.83 -5.01
CA ARG A 133 -18.96 3.47 -4.81
C ARG A 133 -19.43 2.20 -5.52
N GLY A 134 -19.63 1.12 -4.77
CA GLY A 134 -20.83 0.31 -5.00
C GLY A 134 -22.04 1.17 -4.64
N HIS A 135 -22.84 1.58 -5.62
CA HIS A 135 -24.24 1.90 -5.40
C HIS A 135 -25.02 0.59 -5.60
N GLY A 136 -25.87 0.26 -4.63
CA GLY A 136 -26.78 -0.88 -4.69
C GLY A 136 -26.47 -1.91 -3.62
#